data_AF-A0A9E5J721-F1
#
_entry.id   AF-A0A9E5J721-F1
#
_cell.length_a   1.000
_cell.length_b   1.000
_cell.length_c   1.000
_cell.angle_alpha   90.00
_cell.angle_beta   90.00
_cell.angle_gamma   90.00
#
_symmetry.space_group_name_H-M   'P 1'
#
loop_
_entity.id
_entity.type
_entity.pdbx_description
1 polymer ?
#
loop_
_entity_poly.entity_id
_entity_poly.type
_entity_poly.pdbx_seq_one_letter_code
_entity_poly.pdbx_strand_id
1 'polypeptide(L)'
;VVTAILTDPEARAGDTFGKTTNNFGRIKEPVMVFTSALRGLGCKVAIKRTDKPNEIYQSNNQQPLNANSVFNFFPPNHRTQGTNVLAPEQKLLNSVEFSSRMGSFMYSLQYESALNDAGCDVATFKAAQAVSDEKLMDLMNERFFRGTLSASISKSMIDANKNLWNRDQGLRLVGAYLDMASVTPAFGVSK
;
A
#
# COMPACT_ATOMS: atom_id res chain seq x y z
N VAL A 1 9.09 25.48 16.61
CA VAL A 1 8.08 24.41 16.40
C VAL A 1 8.53 23.41 15.34
N VAL A 2 8.86 23.82 14.10
CA VAL A 2 9.35 22.90 13.06
C VAL A 2 10.62 22.13 13.48
N THR A 3 11.62 22.82 14.05
CA THR A 3 12.86 22.16 14.52
C THR A 3 12.58 21.10 15.58
N ALA A 4 11.70 21.39 16.54
CA ALA A 4 11.34 20.44 17.60
C ALA A 4 10.69 19.17 17.03
N ILE A 5 9.84 19.29 16.01
CA ILE A 5 9.23 18.15 15.32
C ILE A 5 10.28 17.37 14.51
N LEU A 6 11.17 18.07 13.80
CA LEU A 6 12.19 17.44 12.97
C LEU A 6 13.31 16.77 13.78
N THR A 7 13.55 17.19 15.03
CA THR A 7 14.56 16.58 15.92
C THR A 7 13.97 15.63 16.95
N ASP A 8 12.65 15.48 16.99
CA ASP A 8 11.98 14.62 17.96
C ASP A 8 12.41 13.14 17.76
N PRO A 9 13.00 12.48 18.77
CA PRO A 9 13.47 11.10 18.64
C PRO A 9 12.36 10.11 18.29
N GLU A 10 11.12 10.33 18.75
CA GLU A 10 9.97 9.48 18.46
C GLU A 10 9.48 9.69 17.02
N ALA A 11 9.52 10.93 16.52
CA ALA A 11 9.21 11.23 15.12
C ALA A 11 10.21 10.59 14.17
N ARG A 12 11.49 10.53 14.57
CA ARG A 12 12.60 9.99 13.76
C ARG A 12 12.86 8.50 13.91
N ALA A 13 12.25 7.82 14.89
CA ALA A 13 12.45 6.39 15.10
C ALA A 13 12.10 5.54 13.86
N GLY A 14 11.18 6.04 13.02
CA GLY A 14 10.77 5.43 11.76
C GLY A 14 11.62 5.77 10.52
N ASP A 15 12.64 6.62 10.66
CA ASP A 15 13.54 7.01 9.55
C ASP A 15 14.55 5.91 9.19
N THR A 16 14.77 4.96 10.10
CA THR A 16 15.76 3.89 9.92
C THR A 16 15.09 2.54 10.10
N PHE A 17 15.23 1.68 9.09
CA PHE A 17 14.68 0.33 9.10
C PHE A 17 15.17 -0.45 10.32
N GLY A 18 14.22 -1.06 11.04
CA GLY A 18 14.51 -1.90 12.21
C GLY A 18 14.85 -1.14 13.50
N LYS A 19 14.80 0.20 13.54
CA LYS A 19 14.99 0.97 14.79
C LYS A 19 13.70 1.40 15.48
N THR A 20 12.55 1.09 14.90
CA THR A 20 11.26 1.23 15.57
C THR A 20 11.15 0.25 16.73
N THR A 21 10.55 0.70 17.83
CA THR A 21 10.30 -0.17 18.99
C THR A 21 9.33 -1.29 18.62
N ASN A 22 9.41 -2.43 19.30
CA ASN A 22 8.55 -3.59 19.02
C ASN A 22 7.04 -3.31 19.21
N ASN A 23 6.69 -2.22 19.89
CA ASN A 23 5.31 -1.78 20.12
C ASN A 23 4.91 -0.59 19.22
N PHE A 24 5.69 -0.28 18.19
CA PHE A 24 5.47 0.87 17.34
C PHE A 24 4.46 0.60 16.23
N GLY A 25 3.46 1.48 16.14
CA GLY A 25 2.51 1.52 15.03
C GLY A 25 1.29 0.61 15.19
N ARG A 26 0.36 0.77 14.26
CA ARG A 26 -0.86 -0.01 14.11
C ARG A 26 -0.88 -0.63 12.72
N ILE A 27 -1.40 -1.85 12.64
CA ILE A 27 -1.58 -2.51 11.35
C ILE A 27 -2.67 -1.78 10.57
N LYS A 28 -2.38 -1.47 9.30
CA LYS A 28 -3.32 -0.84 8.38
C LYS A 28 -4.47 -1.78 8.07
N GLU A 29 -5.67 -1.28 8.33
CA GLU A 29 -6.93 -1.82 7.82
C GLU A 29 -6.95 -1.81 6.27
N PRO A 30 -7.81 -2.61 5.63
CA PRO A 30 -7.87 -2.72 4.17
C PRO A 30 -7.98 -1.37 3.45
N VAL A 31 -8.82 -0.44 3.95
CA VAL A 31 -8.99 0.88 3.31
C VAL A 31 -7.72 1.73 3.44
N MET A 32 -6.98 1.61 4.55
CA MET A 32 -5.72 2.34 4.73
C MET A 32 -4.61 1.80 3.83
N VAL A 33 -4.54 0.50 3.59
CA VAL A 33 -3.62 -0.09 2.62
C VAL A 33 -3.89 0.47 1.22
N PHE A 34 -5.16 0.46 0.81
CA PHE A 34 -5.56 0.92 -0.51
C PHE A 34 -5.32 2.43 -0.70
N THR A 35 -5.76 3.26 0.24
CA THR A 35 -5.59 4.72 0.15
C THR A 35 -4.13 5.15 0.30
N SER A 36 -3.30 4.41 1.06
CA SER A 36 -1.86 4.65 1.13
C SER A 36 -1.19 4.44 -0.23
N ALA A 37 -1.57 3.40 -0.96
CA ALA A 37 -1.05 3.11 -2.28
C ALA A 37 -1.41 4.23 -3.28
N LEU A 38 -2.70 4.62 -3.33
CA LEU A 38 -3.14 5.71 -4.21
C LEU A 38 -2.44 7.05 -3.89
N ARG A 39 -2.22 7.32 -2.60
CA ARG A 39 -1.50 8.53 -2.16
C ARG A 39 -0.05 8.52 -2.63
N GLY A 40 0.66 7.40 -2.52
CA GLY A 40 2.05 7.31 -2.98
C GLY A 40 2.18 7.34 -4.50
N LEU A 41 1.14 6.94 -5.23
CA LEU A 41 1.02 7.13 -6.69
C LEU A 41 0.69 8.58 -7.09
N GLY A 42 0.38 9.46 -6.14
CA GLY A 42 0.05 10.87 -6.41
C GLY A 42 -1.36 11.09 -6.97
N CYS A 43 -2.23 10.08 -6.96
CA CYS A 43 -3.59 10.18 -7.48
C CYS A 43 -4.40 11.26 -6.76
N LYS A 44 -5.15 12.06 -7.51
CA LYS A 44 -6.00 13.16 -6.98
C LYS A 44 -7.37 12.66 -6.56
N VAL A 45 -7.88 11.67 -7.27
CA VAL A 45 -9.16 11.00 -6.97
C VAL A 45 -8.99 9.49 -7.03
N ALA A 46 -10.02 8.74 -6.62
CA ALA A 46 -10.00 7.29 -6.72
C ALA A 46 -10.02 6.84 -8.20
N ILE A 47 -9.32 5.74 -8.49
CA ILE A 47 -9.25 5.17 -9.84
C ILE A 47 -10.59 4.51 -10.16
N LYS A 48 -11.21 4.91 -11.27
CA LYS A 48 -12.45 4.31 -11.75
C LYS A 48 -12.18 2.95 -12.40
N ARG A 49 -13.15 2.05 -12.27
CA ARG A 49 -13.15 0.78 -12.98
C ARG A 49 -13.43 1.01 -14.46
N THR A 50 -12.67 0.35 -15.34
CA THR A 50 -12.87 0.46 -16.79
C THR A 50 -14.07 -0.35 -17.28
N ASP A 51 -14.39 -1.47 -16.62
CA ASP A 51 -15.56 -2.30 -16.91
C ASP A 51 -16.86 -1.71 -16.34
N LYS A 52 -16.76 -0.89 -15.30
CA LYS A 52 -17.88 -0.25 -14.61
C LYS A 52 -17.54 1.20 -14.23
N PRO A 53 -17.69 2.17 -15.15
CA PRO A 53 -17.22 3.55 -14.94
C PRO A 53 -17.86 4.30 -13.76
N ASN A 54 -18.99 3.80 -13.23
CA ASN A 54 -19.66 4.34 -12.05
C ASN A 54 -19.11 3.79 -10.72
N GLU A 55 -18.20 2.81 -10.78
CA GLU A 55 -17.53 2.21 -9.63
C GLU A 55 -16.05 2.60 -9.59
N ILE A 56 -15.46 2.57 -8.39
CA ILE A 56 -14.03 2.79 -8.17
C ILE A 56 -13.36 1.49 -7.73
N TYR A 57 -12.06 1.38 -7.96
CA TYR A 57 -11.25 0.40 -7.25
C TYR A 57 -11.17 0.80 -5.77
N GLN A 58 -11.37 -0.16 -4.89
CA GLN A 58 -11.38 0.00 -3.44
C GLN A 58 -11.06 -1.33 -2.75
N SER A 59 -10.83 -1.30 -1.44
CA SER A 59 -10.65 -2.49 -0.63
C SER A 59 -11.88 -3.40 -0.66
N ASN A 60 -11.67 -4.72 -0.76
CA ASN A 60 -12.75 -5.70 -0.84
C ASN A 60 -13.47 -5.87 0.51
N ASN A 61 -12.73 -6.14 1.59
CA ASN A 61 -13.32 -6.41 2.91
C ASN A 61 -13.71 -5.15 3.69
N GLN A 62 -13.53 -3.96 3.11
CA GLN A 62 -13.85 -2.70 3.77
C GLN A 62 -14.19 -1.61 2.74
N GLN A 63 -15.46 -1.49 2.40
CA GLN A 63 -15.96 -0.50 1.45
C GLN A 63 -16.70 0.60 2.21
N PRO A 64 -16.13 1.81 2.38
CA PRO A 64 -16.63 2.83 3.35
C PRO A 64 -18.12 3.18 3.28
N LEU A 65 -18.76 3.00 2.12
CA LEU A 65 -20.19 3.29 1.90
C LEU A 65 -21.07 2.04 1.83
N ASN A 66 -20.53 0.87 2.19
CA ASN A 66 -21.17 -0.43 2.06
C ASN A 66 -20.89 -1.31 3.29
N ALA A 67 -21.11 -0.74 4.49
CA ALA A 67 -20.98 -1.48 5.74
C ALA A 67 -22.22 -2.36 5.97
N ASN A 68 -22.01 -3.64 6.28
CA ASN A 68 -23.09 -4.63 6.48
C ASN A 68 -23.76 -4.54 7.88
N SER A 69 -23.35 -3.59 8.74
CA SER A 69 -23.81 -3.48 10.13
C SER A 69 -23.76 -2.03 10.62
N VAL A 70 -24.63 -1.70 11.58
CA VAL A 70 -24.60 -0.43 12.33
C VAL A 70 -23.34 -0.27 13.17
N PHE A 71 -22.65 -1.38 13.48
CA PHE A 71 -21.36 -1.39 14.17
C PHE A 71 -20.16 -1.28 13.20
N ASN A 72 -20.42 -0.94 11.94
CA ASN A 72 -19.42 -0.82 10.89
C ASN A 72 -18.76 -2.19 10.53
N PHE A 73 -17.50 -2.21 10.09
CA PHE A 73 -16.84 -3.41 9.55
C PHE A 73 -16.34 -4.42 10.60
N PHE A 74 -16.16 -4.01 11.86
CA PHE A 74 -15.60 -4.85 12.93
C PHE A 74 -16.17 -4.44 14.28
N PRO A 75 -16.26 -5.36 15.26
CA PRO A 75 -16.82 -5.06 16.57
C PRO A 75 -15.84 -4.20 17.40
N PRO A 76 -16.31 -3.16 18.12
CA PRO A 76 -15.45 -2.22 18.86
C PRO A 76 -14.58 -2.86 19.96
N ASN A 77 -14.97 -4.04 20.45
CA ASN A 77 -14.33 -4.72 21.57
C ASN A 77 -13.36 -5.84 21.14
N HIS A 78 -13.04 -5.96 19.84
CA HIS A 78 -12.12 -7.00 19.39
C HIS A 78 -10.68 -6.73 19.86
N ARG A 79 -10.03 -7.80 20.32
CA ARG A 79 -8.67 -7.80 20.85
C ARG A 79 -7.78 -8.68 20.01
N THR A 80 -6.50 -8.32 19.92
CA THR A 80 -5.49 -9.12 19.23
C THR A 80 -5.39 -10.51 19.86
N GLN A 81 -5.28 -11.55 19.02
CA GLN A 81 -5.08 -12.92 19.48
C GLN A 81 -3.86 -13.00 20.41
N GLY A 82 -4.03 -13.62 21.57
CA GLY A 82 -2.94 -13.82 22.54
C GLY A 82 -2.57 -12.58 23.38
N THR A 83 -3.28 -11.45 23.28
CA THR A 83 -3.04 -10.28 24.14
C THR A 83 -4.35 -9.60 24.55
N ASN A 84 -4.28 -8.70 25.53
CA ASN A 84 -5.41 -7.85 25.91
C ASN A 84 -5.44 -6.51 25.14
N VAL A 85 -4.63 -6.34 24.10
CA VAL A 85 -4.62 -5.09 23.32
C VAL A 85 -5.89 -4.99 22.49
N LEU A 86 -6.61 -3.87 22.63
CA LEU A 86 -7.74 -3.55 21.76
C LEU A 86 -7.20 -3.19 20.37
N ALA A 87 -7.55 -4.01 19.38
CA ALA A 87 -7.17 -3.78 17.99
C ALA A 87 -8.32 -4.22 17.06
N PRO A 88 -9.46 -3.51 17.07
CA PRO A 88 -10.65 -3.94 16.33
C PRO A 88 -10.41 -4.18 14.83
N GLU A 89 -9.61 -3.31 14.21
CA GLU A 89 -9.21 -3.38 12.80
C GLU A 89 -8.57 -4.72 12.40
N GLN A 90 -7.88 -5.38 13.33
CA GLN A 90 -7.23 -6.65 13.04
C GLN A 90 -8.22 -7.77 12.72
N LYS A 91 -9.50 -7.61 13.11
CA LYS A 91 -10.55 -8.57 12.76
C LYS A 91 -10.73 -8.72 11.24
N LEU A 92 -10.42 -7.67 10.47
CA LEU A 92 -10.51 -7.68 9.02
C LEU A 92 -9.35 -8.42 8.35
N LEU A 93 -8.24 -8.65 9.06
CA LEU A 93 -7.03 -9.28 8.55
C LEU A 93 -7.16 -10.80 8.59
N ASN A 94 -8.00 -11.33 7.70
CA ASN A 94 -8.21 -12.76 7.50
C ASN A 94 -7.58 -13.24 6.18
N SER A 95 -7.66 -14.55 5.93
CA SER A 95 -7.10 -15.14 4.71
C SER A 95 -7.66 -14.51 3.43
N VAL A 96 -8.95 -14.17 3.39
CA VAL A 96 -9.58 -13.51 2.23
C VAL A 96 -8.99 -12.13 1.98
N GLU A 97 -8.77 -11.34 3.03
CA GLU A 97 -8.13 -10.02 2.91
C GLU A 97 -6.69 -10.15 2.37
N PHE A 98 -5.89 -11.07 2.93
CA PHE A 98 -4.52 -11.27 2.44
C PHE A 98 -4.47 -11.82 1.02
N SER A 99 -5.39 -12.71 0.63
CA SER A 99 -5.52 -13.17 -0.76
C SER A 99 -5.92 -12.03 -1.71
N SER A 100 -6.84 -11.15 -1.29
CA SER A 100 -7.25 -9.98 -2.07
C SER A 100 -6.07 -9.04 -2.33
N ARG A 101 -5.24 -8.81 -1.31
CA ARG A 101 -4.06 -7.95 -1.39
C ARG A 101 -3.04 -8.41 -2.43
N MET A 102 -2.93 -9.70 -2.71
CA MET A 102 -1.93 -10.27 -3.63
C MET A 102 -2.24 -10.10 -5.13
N GLY A 103 -3.17 -9.21 -5.50
CA GLY A 103 -3.47 -8.90 -6.90
C GLY A 103 -4.32 -7.65 -7.13
N SER A 104 -4.71 -6.94 -6.07
CA SER A 104 -5.62 -5.80 -6.18
C SER A 104 -4.97 -4.61 -6.89
N PHE A 105 -3.69 -4.33 -6.58
CA PHE A 105 -2.98 -3.23 -7.21
C PHE A 105 -2.54 -3.59 -8.63
N MET A 106 -2.01 -4.80 -8.86
CA MET A 106 -1.66 -5.23 -10.21
C MET A 106 -2.87 -5.12 -11.18
N TYR A 107 -4.08 -5.47 -10.71
CA TYR A 107 -5.29 -5.35 -11.53
C TYR A 107 -5.77 -3.89 -11.69
N SER A 108 -5.80 -3.11 -10.62
CA SER A 108 -6.30 -1.72 -10.66
C SER A 108 -5.39 -0.76 -11.42
N LEU A 109 -4.09 -1.07 -11.54
CA LEU A 109 -3.10 -0.21 -12.18
C LEU A 109 -2.79 -0.56 -13.64
N GLN A 110 -3.53 -1.51 -14.24
CA GLN A 110 -3.24 -2.00 -15.60
C GLN A 110 -3.71 -1.04 -16.71
N TYR A 111 -4.61 -0.10 -16.42
CA TYR A 111 -5.18 0.81 -17.43
C TYR A 111 -4.69 2.24 -17.24
N GLU A 112 -3.76 2.66 -18.09
CA GLU A 112 -3.15 3.99 -18.04
C GLU A 112 -4.17 5.13 -18.18
N SER A 113 -5.20 4.99 -19.01
CA SER A 113 -6.27 6.00 -19.13
C SER A 113 -6.97 6.25 -17.80
N ALA A 114 -7.36 5.19 -17.09
CA ALA A 114 -8.02 5.30 -15.78
C ALA A 114 -7.10 5.94 -14.71
N LEU A 115 -5.80 5.70 -14.79
CA LEU A 115 -4.80 6.32 -13.90
C LEU A 115 -4.62 7.80 -14.21
N ASN A 116 -4.56 8.17 -15.48
CA ASN A 116 -4.44 9.56 -15.92
C ASN A 116 -5.70 10.36 -15.55
N ASP A 117 -6.90 9.77 -15.74
CA ASP A 117 -8.17 10.37 -15.33
C ASP A 117 -8.24 10.59 -13.81
N ALA A 118 -7.62 9.69 -13.04
CA ALA A 118 -7.51 9.83 -11.59
C ALA A 118 -6.43 10.84 -11.15
N GLY A 119 -5.64 11.38 -12.10
CA GLY A 119 -4.55 12.31 -11.85
C GLY A 119 -3.35 11.69 -11.15
N CYS A 120 -3.10 10.39 -11.32
CA CYS A 120 -1.92 9.71 -10.79
C CYS A 120 -0.64 10.13 -11.53
N ASP A 121 0.51 10.04 -10.87
CA ASP A 121 1.83 10.41 -11.40
C ASP A 121 2.42 9.33 -12.32
N VAL A 122 1.67 8.94 -13.35
CA VAL A 122 2.01 7.80 -14.22
C VAL A 122 3.34 7.99 -14.95
N ALA A 123 3.59 9.20 -15.44
CA ALA A 123 4.78 9.52 -16.22
C ALA A 123 6.08 9.27 -15.43
N THR A 124 6.12 9.61 -14.15
CA THR A 124 7.30 9.44 -13.30
C THR A 124 7.64 7.95 -13.10
N PHE A 125 6.64 7.12 -12.83
CA PHE A 125 6.85 5.67 -12.68
C PHE A 125 7.27 5.01 -13.99
N LYS A 126 6.66 5.39 -15.13
CA LYS A 126 7.05 4.86 -16.45
C LYS A 126 8.47 5.27 -16.84
N ALA A 127 8.85 6.51 -16.58
CA ALA A 127 10.22 6.98 -16.80
C ALA A 127 11.23 6.18 -15.96
N ALA A 128 10.92 5.89 -14.70
CA ALA A 128 11.79 5.06 -13.85
C ALA A 128 11.89 3.62 -14.36
N GLN A 129 10.77 2.99 -14.73
CA GLN A 129 10.73 1.64 -15.30
C GLN A 129 11.52 1.53 -16.61
N ALA A 130 11.45 2.55 -17.48
CA ALA A 130 12.17 2.58 -18.74
C ALA A 130 13.70 2.61 -18.56
N VAL A 131 14.19 3.06 -17.39
CA VAL A 131 15.61 3.01 -17.05
C VAL A 131 16.00 1.61 -16.56
N SER A 132 15.35 1.13 -15.49
CA SER A 132 15.49 -0.26 -15.01
C SER A 132 14.49 -0.60 -13.90
N ASP A 133 14.32 -1.89 -13.60
CA ASP A 133 13.54 -2.38 -12.45
C ASP A 133 14.10 -1.85 -11.12
N GLU A 134 15.41 -1.72 -11.00
CA GLU A 134 16.07 -1.14 -9.83
C GLU A 134 15.73 0.34 -9.68
N LYS A 135 15.76 1.11 -10.79
CA LYS A 135 15.41 2.53 -10.74
C LYS A 135 13.94 2.75 -10.38
N LEU A 136 13.06 1.87 -10.86
CA LEU A 136 11.67 1.84 -10.43
C LEU A 136 11.55 1.53 -8.93
N MET A 137 12.27 0.52 -8.44
CA MET A 137 12.25 0.14 -7.03
C MET A 137 12.82 1.23 -6.12
N ASP A 138 13.81 2.01 -6.57
CA ASP A 138 14.31 3.18 -5.85
C ASP A 138 13.22 4.25 -5.67
N LEU A 139 12.50 4.56 -6.75
CA LEU A 139 11.35 5.48 -6.67
C LEU A 139 10.25 4.94 -5.74
N MET A 140 9.97 3.63 -5.82
CA MET A 140 9.03 2.97 -4.92
C MET A 140 9.48 3.06 -3.45
N ASN A 141 10.78 2.87 -3.20
CA ASN A 141 11.39 2.98 -1.88
C ASN A 141 11.17 4.38 -1.30
N GLU A 142 11.42 5.42 -2.08
CA GLU A 142 11.18 6.81 -1.68
C GLU A 142 9.69 7.09 -1.40
N ARG A 143 8.80 6.72 -2.33
CA ARG A 143 7.37 7.04 -2.27
C ARG A 143 6.60 6.29 -1.18
N PHE A 144 6.92 5.02 -0.98
CA PHE A 144 6.11 4.12 -0.13
C PHE A 144 6.81 3.70 1.16
N PHE A 145 8.15 3.72 1.18
CA PHE A 145 8.95 3.18 2.28
C PHE A 145 9.93 4.20 2.88
N ARG A 146 9.80 5.48 2.54
CA ARG A 146 10.63 6.58 3.05
C ARG A 146 12.14 6.39 2.79
N GLY A 147 12.50 5.62 1.76
CA GLY A 147 13.89 5.29 1.46
C GLY A 147 14.50 4.22 2.37
N THR A 148 13.71 3.57 3.22
CA THR A 148 14.22 2.65 4.27
C THR A 148 14.19 1.18 3.87
N LEU A 149 13.66 0.82 2.69
CA LEU A 149 13.63 -0.56 2.24
C LEU A 149 15.05 -1.09 2.05
N SER A 150 15.34 -2.28 2.59
CA SER A 150 16.67 -2.87 2.48
C SER A 150 16.94 -3.36 1.05
N ALA A 151 18.21 -3.32 0.63
CA ALA A 151 18.62 -3.81 -0.69
C ALA A 151 18.23 -5.28 -0.93
N SER A 152 18.22 -6.11 0.13
CA SER A 152 17.78 -7.50 0.06
C SER A 152 16.30 -7.62 -0.30
N ILE A 153 15.41 -6.84 0.34
CA ILE A 153 13.96 -6.88 0.07
C ILE A 153 13.67 -6.30 -1.32
N SER A 154 14.31 -5.19 -1.68
CA SER A 154 14.20 -4.60 -3.03
C SER A 154 14.56 -5.63 -4.10
N LYS A 155 15.67 -6.35 -3.93
CA LYS A 155 16.09 -7.42 -4.85
C LYS A 155 15.07 -8.56 -4.91
N SER A 156 14.55 -9.01 -3.77
CA SER A 156 13.51 -10.05 -3.74
C SER A 156 12.22 -9.63 -4.45
N MET A 157 11.79 -8.38 -4.32
CA MET A 157 10.61 -7.86 -5.02
C MET A 157 10.82 -7.82 -6.54
N ILE A 158 12.00 -7.39 -6.99
CA ILE A 158 12.38 -7.39 -8.41
C ILE A 158 12.41 -8.83 -8.94
N ASP A 159 13.15 -9.72 -8.27
CA ASP A 159 13.32 -11.12 -8.67
C ASP A 159 11.98 -11.86 -8.76
N ALA A 160 11.07 -11.63 -7.82
CA ALA A 160 9.73 -12.23 -7.83
C ALA A 160 8.87 -11.83 -9.04
N ASN A 161 9.13 -10.67 -9.65
CA ASN A 161 8.32 -10.11 -10.75
C ASN A 161 9.04 -10.10 -12.11
N LYS A 162 10.21 -10.75 -12.22
CA LYS A 162 10.99 -10.82 -13.48
C LYS A 162 10.20 -11.42 -14.64
N ASN A 163 9.38 -12.42 -14.37
CA ASN A 163 8.60 -13.15 -15.38
C ASN A 163 7.17 -12.59 -15.56
N LEU A 164 6.89 -11.39 -15.06
CA LEU A 164 5.60 -10.74 -15.26
C LEU A 164 5.44 -10.36 -16.75
N TRP A 165 4.63 -11.14 -17.48
CA TRP A 165 4.52 -11.10 -18.94
C TRP A 165 4.00 -9.76 -19.51
N ASN A 166 3.20 -9.01 -18.76
CA ASN A 166 2.64 -7.72 -19.16
C ASN A 166 3.06 -6.57 -18.24
N ARG A 167 4.31 -6.60 -17.77
CA ARG A 167 4.88 -5.58 -16.88
C ARG A 167 4.80 -4.14 -17.40
N ASP A 168 4.77 -3.94 -18.72
CA ASP A 168 4.71 -2.61 -19.35
C ASP A 168 3.27 -2.10 -19.57
N GLN A 169 2.26 -2.89 -19.20
CA GLN A 169 0.86 -2.49 -19.33
C GLN A 169 0.48 -1.49 -18.23
N GLY A 170 0.39 -0.21 -18.57
CA GLY A 170 0.07 0.84 -17.61
C GLY A 170 1.13 0.93 -16.50
N LEU A 171 0.72 0.78 -15.25
CA LEU A 171 1.61 0.67 -14.08
C LEU A 171 1.54 -0.72 -13.44
N ARG A 172 1.36 -1.77 -14.24
CA ARG A 172 1.16 -3.13 -13.72
C ARG A 172 2.33 -3.65 -12.88
N LEU A 173 3.59 -3.36 -13.27
CA LEU A 173 4.76 -3.74 -12.48
C LEU A 173 4.78 -3.04 -11.11
N VAL A 174 4.44 -1.75 -11.06
CA VAL A 174 4.26 -1.01 -9.81
C VAL A 174 3.18 -1.65 -8.95
N GLY A 175 2.06 -2.05 -9.56
CA GLY A 175 0.99 -2.76 -8.87
C GLY A 175 1.44 -4.08 -8.27
N ALA A 176 2.23 -4.86 -8.99
CA ALA A 176 2.77 -6.12 -8.49
C ALA A 176 3.74 -5.92 -7.31
N TYR A 177 4.58 -4.87 -7.34
CA TYR A 177 5.40 -4.50 -6.19
C TYR A 177 4.55 -4.06 -4.99
N LEU A 178 3.46 -3.31 -5.21
CA LEU A 178 2.54 -2.91 -4.15
C LEU A 178 1.76 -4.08 -3.56
N ASP A 179 1.36 -5.05 -4.38
CA ASP A 179 0.70 -6.27 -3.90
C ASP A 179 1.62 -7.04 -2.95
N MET A 180 2.89 -7.22 -3.33
CA MET A 180 3.90 -7.82 -2.44
C MET A 180 4.18 -6.94 -1.22
N ALA A 181 4.25 -5.62 -1.37
CA ALA A 181 4.45 -4.68 -0.27
C ALA A 181 3.30 -4.76 0.75
N SER A 182 2.06 -4.90 0.30
CA SER A 182 0.85 -4.83 1.12
C SER A 182 0.70 -5.95 2.15
N VAL A 183 1.47 -7.03 1.98
CA VAL A 183 1.56 -8.15 2.93
C VAL A 183 2.80 -8.06 3.83
N THR A 184 3.63 -7.02 3.67
CA THR A 184 4.80 -6.77 4.51
C THR A 184 4.50 -5.74 5.60
N PRO A 185 5.16 -5.82 6.77
CA PRO A 185 5.05 -4.80 7.81
C PRO A 185 5.53 -3.42 7.34
N ALA A 186 6.50 -3.36 6.42
CA ALA A 186 7.09 -2.11 5.92
C ALA A 186 6.05 -1.19 5.26
N PHE A 187 5.03 -1.77 4.61
CA PHE A 187 3.90 -1.01 4.06
C PHE A 187 2.65 -1.09 4.94
N GLY A 188 2.44 -2.24 5.58
CA GLY A 188 1.22 -2.59 6.31
C GLY A 188 1.11 -2.01 7.71
N VAL A 189 2.11 -1.26 8.20
CA VAL A 189 2.06 -0.60 9.52
C VAL A 189 2.12 0.92 9.34
N SER A 190 1.27 1.66 10.06
CA SER A 190 1.31 3.12 10.16
C SER A 190 1.18 3.58 11.60
N LYS A 191 1.68 4.79 11.89
CA LYS A 191 1.44 5.48 13.16
C LYS A 191 0.13 6.26 13.07
#